data_AF-A0A851I2F8-F1
#
_entry.id   AF-A0A851I2F8-F1
#
_cell.length_a   1.000
_cell.length_b   1.000
_cell.length_c   1.000
_cell.angle_alpha   90.00
_cell.angle_beta   90.00
_cell.angle_gamma   90.00
#
_symmetry.space_group_name_H-M   'P 1'
#
loop_
_entity.id
_entity.type
_entity.pdbx_description
1 polymer ?
#
loop_
_entity_poly.entity_id
_entity_poly.type
_entity_poly.pdbx_seq_one_letter_code
_entity_poly.pdbx_strand_id
1 'polypeptide(L)'
;MYENIQFIYTKEELKNKPRVFKINDKYYLKQDNERKLHTGHRLQKLLYMITKNPIIYPTVPSRKTNLVLFESEILEKMAKEGINVPKVVYKTENYYIMENTGKTFVEIIERANDKMKEDALVKKL
;
A
#
# COMPACT_ATOMS: atom_id res chain seq x y z
N MET A 1 3.57 16.78 15.36
CA MET A 1 4.85 17.26 14.76
C MET A 1 5.51 16.05 14.14
N TYR A 2 5.64 16.00 12.82
CA TYR A 2 6.48 14.99 12.19
C TYR A 2 7.92 15.42 12.44
N GLU A 3 8.72 14.55 13.06
CA GLU A 3 10.18 14.71 13.15
C GLU A 3 10.70 15.12 11.77
N ASN A 4 11.72 15.98 11.71
CA ASN A 4 12.39 16.43 10.47
C ASN A 4 13.07 15.24 9.77
N ILE A 5 12.29 14.30 9.26
CA ILE A 5 12.78 13.14 8.52
C ILE A 5 12.85 13.57 7.06
N GLN A 6 14.05 13.88 6.60
CA GLN A 6 14.31 14.03 5.18
C GLN A 6 14.29 12.66 4.52
N PHE A 7 13.14 12.29 3.98
CA PHE A 7 13.03 11.13 3.11
C PHE A 7 13.43 11.53 1.69
N ILE A 8 14.73 11.51 1.40
CA ILE A 8 15.23 11.80 0.06
C ILE A 8 15.96 10.56 -0.45
N TYR A 9 15.30 9.84 -1.34
CA TYR A 9 15.88 8.74 -2.11
C TYR A 9 16.11 9.19 -3.56
N THR A 10 17.30 8.95 -4.07
CA THR A 10 17.64 9.12 -5.48
C THR A 10 17.05 7.98 -6.32
N LYS A 11 16.91 8.23 -7.62
CA LYS A 11 16.43 7.21 -8.57
C LYS A 11 17.34 5.97 -8.61
N GLU A 12 18.65 6.16 -8.48
CA GLU A 12 19.61 5.05 -8.50
C GLU A 12 19.51 4.19 -7.23
N GLU A 13 19.27 4.80 -6.06
CA GLU A 13 19.05 4.05 -4.81
C GLU A 13 17.77 3.20 -4.86
N LEU A 14 16.73 3.66 -5.57
CA LEU A 14 15.45 2.96 -5.69
C LEU A 14 15.44 1.85 -6.74
N LYS A 15 16.30 1.96 -7.76
CA LYS A 15 16.33 1.06 -8.92
C LYS A 15 16.46 -0.42 -8.57
N ASN A 16 17.19 -0.74 -7.50
CA ASN A 16 17.42 -2.12 -7.04
C ASN A 16 16.52 -2.52 -5.86
N LYS A 17 15.58 -1.67 -5.46
CA LYS A 17 14.66 -1.94 -4.34
C LYS A 17 13.35 -2.55 -4.85
N PRO A 18 12.67 -3.38 -4.03
CA PRO A 18 11.33 -3.84 -4.34
C PRO A 18 10.35 -2.68 -4.55
N ARG A 19 9.24 -2.92 -5.24
CA ARG A 19 8.19 -1.89 -5.44
C ARG A 19 7.71 -1.29 -4.12
N VAL A 20 7.56 -2.12 -3.09
CA VAL A 20 7.17 -1.72 -1.75
C VAL A 20 8.17 -2.31 -0.78
N PHE A 21 8.77 -1.48 0.08
CA PHE A 21 9.69 -1.96 1.10
C PHE A 21 9.61 -1.12 2.37
N LYS A 22 9.95 -1.77 3.49
CA LYS A 22 10.00 -1.14 4.80
C LYS A 22 11.25 -0.25 4.88
N ILE A 23 11.08 1.03 5.21
CA ILE A 23 12.21 1.94 5.49
C ILE A 23 12.67 1.74 6.93
N ASN A 24 11.71 1.71 7.86
CA ASN A 24 11.92 1.49 9.29
C ASN A 24 10.61 1.00 9.94
N ASP A 25 10.55 0.89 11.27
CA ASP A 25 9.36 0.39 11.96
C ASP A 25 8.10 1.25 11.80
N LYS A 26 8.26 2.52 11.46
CA LYS A 26 7.15 3.46 11.28
C LYS A 26 6.69 3.59 9.83
N TYR A 27 7.53 3.26 8.84
CA TYR A 27 7.27 3.67 7.46
C TYR A 27 7.62 2.63 6.40
N TYR A 28 6.80 2.63 5.34
CA TYR A 28 7.05 1.94 4.07
C TYR A 28 7.21 2.95 2.95
N LEU A 29 8.08 2.64 1.99
CA LEU A 29 8.17 3.33 0.71
C LEU A 29 7.48 2.50 -0.36
N LYS A 30 6.71 3.16 -1.23
CA LYS A 30 6.14 2.57 -2.43
C LYS A 30 6.48 3.41 -3.65
N GLN A 31 7.07 2.76 -4.65
CA GLN A 31 7.49 3.35 -5.92
C GLN A 31 6.57 2.97 -7.09
N ASP A 32 6.74 3.65 -8.23
CA ASP A 32 5.96 3.41 -9.44
C ASP A 32 6.06 1.96 -9.94
N ASN A 33 5.09 1.54 -10.74
CA ASN A 33 5.04 0.22 -11.34
C ASN A 33 4.50 0.26 -12.77
N GLU A 34 4.79 -0.81 -13.53
CA GLU A 34 4.13 -1.04 -14.80
C GLU A 34 2.61 -1.12 -14.64
N ARG A 35 1.91 -0.36 -15.48
CA ARG A 35 0.44 -0.32 -15.50
C ARG A 35 -0.07 -1.44 -16.38
N LYS A 36 -0.68 -2.46 -15.77
CA LYS A 36 -1.40 -3.51 -16.50
C LYS A 36 -2.90 -3.34 -16.28
N LEU A 37 -3.58 -2.88 -17.33
CA LEU A 37 -5.05 -2.76 -17.35
C LEU A 37 -5.66 -4.13 -17.65
N HIS A 38 -6.38 -4.67 -16.69
CA HIS A 38 -7.25 -5.84 -16.86
C HIS A 38 -8.74 -5.47 -16.78
N THR A 39 -9.60 -6.40 -17.20
CA THR A 39 -11.06 -6.26 -17.27
C THR A 39 -11.69 -5.85 -15.93
N GLY A 40 -11.11 -6.29 -14.80
CA GLY A 40 -11.55 -5.92 -13.46
C GLY A 40 -11.55 -4.41 -13.19
N HIS A 41 -10.59 -3.66 -13.74
CA HIS A 41 -10.55 -2.20 -13.53
C HIS A 41 -11.70 -1.47 -14.25
N ARG A 42 -12.21 -2.03 -15.36
CA ARG A 42 -13.37 -1.47 -16.06
C ARG A 42 -14.63 -1.62 -15.21
N LEU A 43 -14.82 -2.79 -14.61
CA LEU A 43 -15.93 -3.05 -13.68
C LEU A 43 -15.81 -2.16 -12.43
N GLN A 44 -14.63 -2.05 -11.83
CA GLN A 44 -14.38 -1.18 -10.69
C GLN A 44 -14.76 0.29 -11.00
N LYS A 45 -14.39 0.79 -12.18
CA LYS A 45 -14.75 2.14 -12.63
C LYS A 45 -16.27 2.33 -12.76
N LEU A 46 -16.98 1.36 -13.33
CA LEU A 46 -18.43 1.40 -13.44
C LEU A 46 -19.11 1.37 -12.06
N LEU A 47 -18.66 0.49 -11.17
CA LEU A 47 -19.19 0.39 -9.81
C LEU A 47 -18.96 1.66 -9.00
N TYR A 48 -17.77 2.27 -9.10
CA TYR A 48 -17.50 3.56 -8.48
C TYR A 48 -18.39 4.68 -9.04
N MET A 49 -18.63 4.70 -10.37
CA MET A 49 -19.51 5.70 -10.98
C MET A 49 -20.91 5.68 -10.37
N ILE A 50 -21.46 4.49 -10.11
CA ILE A 50 -22.81 4.28 -9.58
C ILE A 50 -22.84 4.51 -8.07
N THR A 51 -21.96 3.84 -7.33
CA THR A 51 -22.03 3.79 -5.86
C THR A 51 -21.37 4.98 -5.17
N LYS A 52 -20.44 5.66 -5.86
CA LYS A 52 -19.49 6.62 -5.26
C LYS A 52 -18.74 6.06 -4.04
N ASN A 53 -18.74 4.74 -3.84
CA ASN A 53 -18.14 4.10 -2.68
C ASN A 53 -16.60 4.21 -2.79
N PRO A 54 -15.92 4.85 -1.83
CA PRO A 54 -14.47 5.04 -1.85
C PRO A 54 -13.68 3.72 -1.91
N ILE A 55 -14.21 2.63 -1.36
CA ILE A 55 -13.55 1.31 -1.36
C ILE A 55 -13.38 0.78 -2.79
N ILE A 56 -14.28 1.18 -3.71
CA ILE A 56 -14.31 0.70 -5.10
C ILE A 56 -13.62 1.73 -6.02
N TYR A 57 -12.84 2.66 -5.49
CA TYR A 57 -12.19 3.70 -6.28
C TYR A 57 -11.32 3.11 -7.41
N PRO A 58 -11.37 3.64 -8.65
CA PRO A 58 -10.59 3.10 -9.75
C PRO A 58 -9.09 3.15 -9.46
N THR A 59 -8.44 2.00 -9.51
CA THR A 59 -7.03 1.84 -9.09
C THR A 59 -6.01 2.09 -10.21
N VAL A 60 -6.47 2.20 -11.46
CA VAL A 60 -5.59 2.40 -12.63
C VAL A 60 -6.03 3.64 -13.40
N PRO A 61 -5.26 4.74 -13.29
CA PRO A 61 -5.55 5.97 -14.02
C PRO A 61 -5.10 5.87 -15.49
N SER A 62 -5.36 6.93 -16.25
CA SER A 62 -4.88 7.03 -17.64
C SER A 62 -3.34 6.96 -17.72
N ARG A 63 -2.77 6.58 -18.87
CA ARG A 63 -1.31 6.55 -19.08
C ARG A 63 -0.61 7.90 -18.84
N LYS A 64 -1.33 9.01 -19.00
CA LYS A 64 -0.79 10.38 -18.81
C LYS A 64 -0.69 10.80 -17.35
N THR A 65 -1.37 10.09 -16.44
CA THR A 65 -1.41 10.42 -15.02
C THR A 65 -0.19 9.84 -14.32
N ASN A 66 0.44 10.54 -13.37
CA ASN A 66 1.48 9.93 -12.53
C ASN A 66 0.84 8.94 -11.53
N LEU A 67 1.23 7.66 -11.58
CA LEU A 67 0.57 6.62 -10.77
C LEU A 67 0.88 6.77 -9.27
N VAL A 68 2.11 7.15 -8.93
CA VAL A 68 2.55 7.37 -7.56
C VAL A 68 1.72 8.47 -6.90
N LEU A 69 1.60 9.62 -7.58
CA LEU A 69 0.77 10.72 -7.10
C LEU A 69 -0.69 10.31 -6.99
N PHE A 70 -1.24 9.68 -8.03
CA PHE A 70 -2.64 9.22 -8.04
C PHE A 70 -2.97 8.26 -6.89
N GLU A 71 -2.14 7.22 -6.66
CA GLU A 71 -2.35 6.28 -5.55
C GLU A 71 -2.26 7.00 -4.18
N SER A 72 -1.29 7.90 -4.02
CA SER A 72 -1.12 8.64 -2.77
C SER A 72 -2.31 9.57 -2.46
N GLU A 73 -2.86 10.22 -3.49
CA GLU A 73 -4.04 11.09 -3.37
C GLU A 73 -5.30 10.30 -2.99
N ILE A 74 -5.44 9.06 -3.46
CA ILE A 74 -6.55 8.18 -3.05
C ILE A 74 -6.45 7.87 -1.55
N LEU A 75 -5.27 7.50 -1.06
CA LEU A 75 -5.05 7.24 0.36
C LEU A 75 -5.37 8.47 1.21
N GLU A 76 -4.91 9.65 0.78
CA GLU A 76 -5.23 10.91 1.45
C GLU A 76 -6.72 11.21 1.46
N LYS A 77 -7.43 10.95 0.35
CA LYS A 77 -8.89 11.11 0.27
C LYS A 77 -9.62 10.16 1.21
N MET A 78 -9.26 8.88 1.19
CA MET A 78 -9.85 7.86 2.08
C MET A 78 -9.62 8.22 3.55
N ALA A 79 -8.42 8.68 3.90
CA ALA A 79 -8.11 9.10 5.27
C ALA A 79 -8.96 10.31 5.71
N LYS A 80 -9.18 11.29 4.80
CA LYS A 80 -10.08 12.45 5.06
C LYS A 80 -11.53 12.03 5.28
N GLU A 81 -11.96 10.92 4.67
CA GLU A 81 -13.29 10.34 4.82
C GLU A 81 -13.41 9.44 6.07
N GLY A 82 -12.35 9.37 6.91
CA GLY A 82 -12.35 8.59 8.15
C GLY A 82 -12.09 7.09 7.94
N ILE A 83 -11.70 6.67 6.73
CA ILE A 83 -11.37 5.27 6.45
C ILE A 83 -9.98 4.97 7.03
N ASN A 84 -9.86 3.85 7.73
CA ASN A 84 -8.60 3.39 8.31
C ASN A 84 -7.66 2.87 7.21
N VAL A 85 -6.83 3.77 6.67
CA VAL A 85 -5.81 3.49 5.65
C VAL A 85 -4.44 4.01 6.12
N PRO A 86 -3.33 3.47 5.60
CA PRO A 86 -2.00 4.03 5.85
C PRO A 86 -1.96 5.52 5.45
N LYS A 87 -1.54 6.39 6.37
CA LYS A 87 -1.40 7.82 6.05
C LYS A 87 -0.16 8.02 5.19
N VAL A 88 -0.30 8.84 4.16
CA VAL A 88 0.83 9.33 3.36
C VAL A 88 1.52 10.44 4.13
N VAL A 89 2.80 10.28 4.42
CA VAL A 89 3.62 11.26 5.17
C VAL A 89 4.56 12.06 4.26
N TYR A 90 4.85 11.53 3.06
CA TYR A 90 5.68 12.18 2.07
C TYR A 90 5.39 11.61 0.69
N LYS A 91 5.51 12.43 -0.37
CA LYS A 91 5.34 11.97 -1.76
C LYS A 91 6.16 12.80 -2.74
N THR A 92 6.57 12.13 -3.81
CA THR A 92 7.23 12.69 -5.00
C THR A 92 6.60 12.08 -6.24
N GLU A 93 7.06 12.46 -7.43
CA GLU A 93 6.65 11.81 -8.68
C GLU A 93 7.14 10.35 -8.80
N ASN A 94 8.16 9.94 -8.03
CA ASN A 94 8.80 8.62 -8.17
C ASN A 94 8.37 7.62 -7.08
N TYR A 95 8.04 8.12 -5.89
CA TYR A 95 7.61 7.31 -4.75
C TYR A 95 6.79 8.12 -3.75
N TYR A 96 6.04 7.41 -2.90
CA TYR A 96 5.47 7.96 -1.67
C TYR A 96 5.83 7.08 -0.47
N ILE A 97 5.70 7.69 0.71
CA ILE A 97 5.97 7.06 2.00
C ILE A 97 4.69 7.08 2.81
N MET A 98 4.39 5.94 3.40
CA MET A 98 3.19 5.72 4.19
C MET A 98 3.50 5.08 5.53
N GLU A 99 2.63 5.33 6.51
CA GLU A 99 2.70 4.72 7.83
C GLU A 99 2.66 3.18 7.75
N ASN A 100 3.42 2.52 8.61
CA ASN A 100 3.31 1.09 8.84
C ASN A 100 2.04 0.80 9.65
N THR A 101 1.12 0.01 9.09
CA THR A 101 -0.15 -0.38 9.74
C THR A 101 -0.12 -1.76 10.38
N GLY A 102 1.07 -2.35 10.56
CA GLY A 102 1.25 -3.64 11.22
C GLY A 102 1.20 -4.82 10.25
N LYS A 103 0.82 -5.98 10.78
CA LYS A 103 0.89 -7.26 10.05
C LYS A 103 -0.20 -7.34 8.98
N THR A 104 0.18 -7.89 7.84
CA THR A 104 -0.75 -8.30 6.79
C THR A 104 -1.60 -9.48 7.26
N PHE A 105 -2.75 -9.66 6.62
CA PHE A 105 -3.62 -10.81 6.89
C PHE A 105 -2.90 -12.14 6.66
N VAL A 106 -2.03 -12.23 5.63
CA VAL A 106 -1.25 -13.44 5.33
C VAL A 106 -0.31 -13.78 6.48
N GLU A 107 0.45 -12.81 6.98
CA GLU A 107 1.36 -13.03 8.13
C GLU A 107 0.60 -13.45 9.40
N ILE A 108 -0.63 -12.95 9.58
CA ILE A 108 -1.49 -13.36 10.70
C ILE A 108 -1.89 -14.83 10.56
N ILE A 109 -2.29 -15.26 9.36
CA ILE A 109 -2.69 -16.64 9.09
C ILE A 109 -1.51 -17.60 9.20
N GLU A 110 -0.36 -17.25 8.63
CA GLU A 110 0.85 -18.07 8.71
C GLU A 110 1.29 -18.28 10.16
N ARG A 111 1.32 -17.22 10.96
CA ARG A 111 1.63 -17.32 12.40
C ARG A 111 0.65 -18.20 13.15
N ALA A 112 -0.64 -18.13 12.82
CA ALA A 112 -1.65 -18.99 13.45
C ALA A 112 -1.41 -20.46 13.10
N ASN A 113 -1.11 -20.76 11.84
CA ASN A 113 -0.82 -22.11 11.37
C ASN A 113 0.43 -22.70 12.02
N ASP A 114 1.50 -21.91 12.16
CA ASP A 114 2.74 -22.39 12.77
C ASP A 114 2.56 -22.69 14.25
N LYS A 115 1.82 -21.84 14.98
CA LYS A 115 1.45 -22.12 16.37
C LYS A 115 0.64 -23.41 16.49
N MET A 116 -0.31 -23.68 15.59
CA MET A 116 -1.07 -24.93 15.59
C MET A 116 -0.17 -26.17 15.36
N LYS A 117 0.86 -26.05 14.51
CA LYS A 117 1.83 -27.15 14.30
C LYS A 117 2.67 -27.39 15.55
N GLU A 118 3.15 -26.33 16.20
CA GLU A 118 3.90 -26.43 17.46
C GLU A 118 3.07 -27.10 18.56
N ASP A 119 1.83 -26.64 18.76
CA ASP A 119 0.92 -27.21 19.77
C ASP A 119 0.62 -28.70 19.50
N ALA A 120 0.52 -29.10 18.22
CA ALA A 120 0.32 -30.49 17.83
C ALA A 120 1.55 -31.38 18.06
N LEU A 121 2.76 -30.81 17.95
CA LEU A 121 4.02 -31.52 18.26
C LEU A 121 4.19 -31.71 19.77
N VAL A 122 3.89 -30.67 20.56
CA VAL A 122 3.96 -30.75 22.04
C VAL A 122 2.99 -31.79 22.60
N LYS A 123 1.78 -31.92 22.04
CA LYS A 123 0.80 -32.95 22.47
C LYS A 123 1.20 -34.39 22.14
N LYS A 124 2.18 -34.60 21.26
CA LYS A 124 2.66 -35.94 20.88
C LYS A 124 3.84 -36.42 21.73
N LEU A 125 4.41 -35.55 22.56
CA LEU A 125 5.47 -35.84 23.53
C LEU A 125 4.85 -36.10 24.91
#